data_AF-A0A7S3C910-F1
#
_entry.id   AF-A0A7S3C910-F1
#
_cell.length_a   1.000
_cell.length_b   1.000
_cell.length_c   1.000
_cell.angle_alpha   90.00
_cell.angle_beta   90.00
_cell.angle_gamma   90.00
#
_symmetry.space_group_name_H-M   'P 1'
#
loop_
_entity.id
_entity.type
_entity.pdbx_description
1 polymer ?
#
loop_
_entity_poly.entity_id
_entity_poly.type
_entity_poly.pdbx_seq_one_letter_code
_entity_poly.pdbx_strand_id
1 'polypeptide(L)'
;NNNDFWNMLANYLADEEVMAALNVQSYPLRPWSLFADHLDYTKQYWACYFDGETPGEPHYNYSMVPIYQKLAGNVRNIVVYNGDTDPSVQMRGTEAAVNSMGFGVVGGGDWRPWFFQ
;
A
#
# COMPACT_ATOMS: atom_id res chain seq x y z
N ASN A 1 4.53 -19.68 1.14
CA ASN A 1 3.18 -19.53 1.72
C ASN A 1 3.30 -18.42 2.76
N ASN A 2 2.63 -17.28 2.56
CA ASN A 2 2.81 -16.11 3.45
C ASN A 2 2.21 -16.33 4.85
N ASN A 3 1.39 -17.37 5.01
CA ASN A 3 0.71 -17.69 6.27
C ASN A 3 1.69 -17.91 7.45
N ASP A 4 2.90 -18.42 7.19
CA ASP A 4 3.88 -18.67 8.25
C ASP A 4 4.42 -17.36 8.84
N PHE A 5 4.66 -16.35 7.99
CA PHE A 5 5.09 -15.02 8.45
C PHE A 5 3.98 -14.29 9.21
N TRP A 6 2.74 -14.43 8.76
CA TRP A 6 1.58 -13.84 9.42
C TRP A 6 1.38 -14.41 10.82
N ASN A 7 1.44 -15.73 10.95
CA ASN A 7 1.33 -16.40 12.24
C ASN A 7 2.52 -16.07 13.15
N MET A 8 3.74 -16.02 12.61
CA MET A 8 4.93 -15.67 13.38
C MET A 8 4.82 -14.26 13.97
N LEU A 9 4.44 -13.27 13.15
CA LEU A 9 4.29 -11.89 13.60
C LEU A 9 3.12 -11.73 14.59
N ALA A 10 1.98 -12.37 14.31
CA ALA A 10 0.84 -12.41 15.21
C ALA A 10 1.21 -12.94 16.60
N ASN A 11 1.96 -14.05 16.65
CA ASN A 11 2.42 -14.64 17.90
C ASN A 11 3.42 -13.74 18.63
N TYR A 12 4.39 -13.16 17.91
CA TYR A 12 5.38 -12.26 18.50
C TYR A 12 4.74 -11.02 19.12
N LEU A 13 3.77 -10.42 18.44
CA LEU A 13 3.06 -9.22 18.95
C LEU A 13 2.03 -9.55 20.03
N ALA A 14 1.60 -10.81 20.14
CA ALA A 14 0.73 -11.30 21.22
C ALA A 14 1.49 -11.74 22.48
N ASP A 15 2.82 -11.82 22.42
CA ASP A 15 3.66 -12.17 23.57
C ASP A 15 3.58 -11.08 24.66
N GLU A 16 3.44 -11.49 25.91
CA GLU A 16 3.18 -10.57 27.02
C GLU A 16 4.35 -9.65 27.32
N GLU A 17 5.59 -10.12 27.15
CA GLU A 17 6.79 -9.31 27.34
C GLU A 17 6.91 -8.29 26.20
N VAL A 18 6.62 -8.69 24.97
CA VAL A 18 6.60 -7.79 23.80
C VAL A 18 5.49 -6.73 23.96
N MET A 19 4.29 -7.13 24.36
CA MET A 19 3.19 -6.20 24.64
C MET A 19 3.57 -5.20 25.73
N ALA A 20 4.15 -5.67 26.84
CA ALA A 20 4.61 -4.81 27.92
C ALA A 20 5.71 -3.83 27.45
N ALA A 21 6.68 -4.31 26.67
CA ALA A 21 7.76 -3.49 26.11
C ALA A 21 7.24 -2.40 25.15
N LEU A 22 6.18 -2.69 24.40
CA LEU A 22 5.49 -1.74 23.53
C LEU A 22 4.44 -0.88 24.27
N ASN A 23 4.30 -1.01 25.59
CA ASN A 23 3.31 -0.33 26.42
C ASN A 23 1.84 -0.63 26.03
N VAL A 24 1.56 -1.84 25.52
CA VAL A 24 0.22 -2.31 25.21
C VAL A 24 -0.39 -2.98 26.44
N GLN A 25 -1.30 -2.28 27.14
CA GLN A 25 -1.90 -2.77 28.40
C GLN A 25 -2.94 -3.87 28.18
N SER A 26 -3.66 -3.82 27.07
CA SER A 26 -4.60 -4.85 26.66
C SER A 26 -4.78 -4.79 25.14
N TYR A 27 -5.06 -5.94 24.55
CA TYR A 27 -5.44 -6.04 23.15
C TYR A 27 -6.73 -6.86 23.09
N PRO A 28 -7.85 -6.31 22.59
CA PRO A 28 -9.16 -6.91 22.73
C PRO A 28 -9.37 -8.19 21.92
N LEU A 29 -8.44 -8.51 21.01
CA LEU A 29 -8.57 -9.62 20.07
C LEU A 29 -7.36 -10.52 20.20
N ARG A 30 -7.45 -11.64 20.93
CA ARG A 30 -6.35 -12.62 20.89
C ARG A 30 -6.67 -13.68 19.83
N PRO A 31 -5.75 -14.00 18.90
CA PRO A 31 -4.39 -13.45 18.74
C PRO A 31 -4.33 -12.09 18.01
N TRP A 32 -3.18 -11.41 18.10
CA TRP A 32 -2.87 -10.23 17.27
C TRP A 32 -3.10 -10.56 15.79
N SER A 33 -3.76 -9.67 15.04
CA SER A 33 -4.02 -9.88 13.60
C SER A 33 -3.37 -8.76 12.79
N LEU A 34 -2.74 -9.12 11.68
CA LEU A 34 -2.16 -8.16 10.74
C LEU A 34 -3.19 -7.45 9.87
N PHE A 35 -4.36 -8.06 9.74
CA PHE A 35 -5.44 -7.53 8.94
C PHE A 35 -6.52 -7.01 9.87
N ALA A 36 -7.16 -5.91 9.46
CA ALA A 36 -8.31 -5.33 10.12
C ALA A 36 -9.59 -6.15 9.88
N ASP A 37 -9.51 -7.46 10.05
CA ASP A 37 -10.61 -8.43 9.87
C ASP A 37 -11.79 -8.22 10.82
N HIS A 38 -11.55 -7.50 11.91
CA HIS A 38 -12.47 -7.21 12.99
C HIS A 38 -12.97 -5.76 13.00
N LEU A 39 -12.46 -4.91 12.09
CA LEU A 39 -13.01 -3.56 11.95
C LEU A 39 -14.34 -3.68 11.22
N ASP A 40 -15.42 -3.33 11.93
CA ASP A 40 -16.70 -3.06 11.28
C ASP A 40 -16.67 -1.63 10.73
N TYR A 41 -16.52 -1.52 9.43
CA TYR A 41 -16.54 -0.24 8.73
C TYR A 41 -17.24 -0.38 7.39
N THR A 42 -17.94 0.67 7.00
CA THR A 42 -18.47 0.78 5.63
C THR A 42 -17.29 0.94 4.68
N LYS A 43 -17.00 -0.10 3.90
CA LYS A 43 -16.00 -0.07 2.84
C LYS A 43 -16.41 0.96 1.78
N GLN A 44 -15.94 2.20 1.90
CA GLN A 44 -16.09 3.23 0.87
C GLN A 44 -15.16 3.00 -0.32
N TYR A 45 -14.19 2.09 -0.19
CA TYR A 45 -13.24 1.76 -1.24
C TYR A 45 -13.05 0.26 -1.27
N TRP A 46 -13.35 -0.31 -2.42
CA TRP A 46 -13.02 -1.68 -2.72
C TRP A 46 -11.65 -1.71 -3.36
N ALA A 47 -10.63 -1.69 -2.50
CA ALA A 47 -9.23 -1.63 -2.90
C ALA A 47 -8.78 -2.81 -3.78
N CYS A 48 -9.58 -3.86 -3.87
CA CYS A 48 -9.42 -4.92 -4.85
C CYS A 48 -10.81 -5.23 -5.39
N TYR A 49 -10.95 -5.12 -6.71
CA TYR A 49 -12.06 -5.55 -7.55
C TYR A 49 -12.87 -6.73 -6.96
N PHE A 50 -14.20 -6.70 -7.15
CA PHE A 50 -15.15 -7.84 -7.26
C PHE A 50 -16.37 -7.75 -6.33
N ASP A 51 -17.52 -7.34 -6.87
CA ASP A 51 -18.84 -7.33 -6.18
C ASP A 51 -19.68 -8.44 -6.72
N GLY A 52 -19.05 -9.53 -7.17
CA GLY A 52 -19.77 -10.70 -7.64
C GLY A 52 -20.78 -10.46 -8.78
N GLU A 53 -20.94 -9.24 -9.31
CA GLU A 53 -22.06 -8.92 -10.22
C GLU A 53 -21.62 -8.26 -11.52
N THR A 54 -20.48 -7.55 -11.61
CA THR A 54 -19.96 -7.15 -12.93
C THR A 54 -18.43 -7.00 -12.96
N PRO A 55 -17.70 -7.84 -13.72
CA PRO A 55 -16.30 -7.60 -14.01
C PRO A 55 -16.15 -6.32 -14.87
N GLY A 56 -15.39 -5.34 -14.40
CA GLY A 56 -14.78 -4.32 -15.28
C GLY A 56 -14.92 -2.86 -14.86
N GLU A 57 -15.95 -2.47 -14.11
CA GLU A 57 -16.19 -1.05 -13.80
C GLU A 57 -15.87 -0.71 -12.34
N PRO A 58 -14.98 0.26 -12.08
CA PRO A 58 -14.71 0.69 -10.71
C PRO A 58 -15.93 1.42 -10.14
N HIS A 59 -16.34 1.05 -8.93
CA HIS A 59 -17.46 1.70 -8.21
C HIS A 59 -17.27 3.23 -8.07
N TYR A 60 -16.02 3.70 -8.04
CA TYR A 60 -15.68 5.11 -8.16
C TYR A 60 -14.52 5.33 -9.13
N ASN A 61 -14.67 6.30 -10.04
CA ASN A 61 -13.62 6.71 -10.98
C ASN A 61 -12.69 7.79 -10.37
N TYR A 62 -12.18 7.55 -9.16
CA TYR A 62 -11.23 8.46 -8.52
C TYR A 62 -9.80 8.06 -8.87
N SER A 63 -8.99 9.04 -9.23
CA SER A 63 -7.56 8.89 -9.48
C SER A 63 -6.77 9.75 -8.51
N MET A 64 -5.61 9.26 -8.09
CA MET A 64 -4.64 10.05 -7.32
C MET A 64 -3.85 11.03 -8.21
N VAL A 65 -3.90 10.89 -9.54
CA VAL A 65 -3.14 11.74 -10.48
C VAL A 65 -3.43 13.24 -10.28
N PRO A 66 -4.69 13.71 -10.21
CA PRO A 66 -4.98 15.12 -9.96
C PRO A 66 -4.50 15.61 -8.59
N ILE A 67 -4.39 14.72 -7.60
CA ILE A 67 -3.87 15.06 -6.27
C ILE A 67 -2.35 15.23 -6.34
N TYR A 68 -1.63 14.31 -6.98
CA TYR A 68 -0.19 14.43 -7.19
C TYR A 68 0.19 15.66 -8.01
N GLN A 69 -0.60 16.02 -9.03
CA GLN A 69 -0.44 17.27 -9.78
C GLN A 69 -0.55 18.51 -8.90
N LYS A 70 -1.47 18.52 -7.92
CA LYS A 70 -1.59 19.62 -6.95
C LYS A 70 -0.46 19.64 -5.93
N LEU A 71 0.06 18.48 -5.54
CA LEU A 71 1.15 18.39 -4.55
C LEU A 71 2.52 18.73 -5.14
N ALA A 72 2.73 18.49 -6.43
CA ALA A 72 3.97 18.80 -7.11
C ALA A 72 4.31 20.30 -7.00
N GLY A 73 5.50 20.60 -6.48
CA GLY A 73 5.95 21.96 -6.19
C GLY A 73 5.46 22.54 -4.86
N ASN A 74 4.50 21.90 -4.19
CA ASN A 74 3.96 22.32 -2.89
C ASN A 74 4.49 21.47 -1.71
N VAL A 75 5.18 20.37 -2.00
CA VAL A 75 5.87 19.54 -1.00
C VAL A 75 7.33 19.35 -1.39
N ARG A 76 8.19 19.03 -0.41
CA ARG A 76 9.64 18.90 -0.64
C ARG A 76 9.96 17.81 -1.66
N ASN A 77 9.40 16.61 -1.49
CA ASN A 77 9.66 15.45 -2.33
C ASN A 77 8.44 14.53 -2.36
N ILE A 78 8.23 13.85 -3.49
CA ILE A 78 7.30 12.73 -3.62
C ILE A 78 8.11 11.58 -4.25
N VAL A 79 8.06 10.40 -3.63
CA VAL A 79 8.73 9.20 -4.14
C VAL A 79 7.67 8.13 -4.33
N VAL A 80 7.61 7.58 -5.53
CA VAL A 80 6.76 6.43 -5.88
C VAL A 80 7.69 5.26 -6.19
N TYR A 81 7.49 4.14 -5.51
CA TYR A 81 8.27 2.92 -5.70
C TYR A 81 7.34 1.72 -5.83
N ASN A 82 7.79 0.66 -6.51
CA ASN A 82 7.06 -0.58 -6.74
C ASN A 82 8.05 -1.75 -6.74
N GLY A 83 7.63 -2.91 -6.23
CA GLY A 83 8.30 -4.17 -6.51
C GLY A 83 7.91 -4.66 -7.91
N ASP A 84 8.87 -4.94 -8.78
CA ASP A 84 8.60 -5.28 -10.18
C ASP A 84 8.01 -6.68 -10.39
N THR A 85 8.09 -7.54 -9.37
CA THR A 85 7.46 -8.86 -9.35
C THR A 85 6.14 -8.91 -8.57
N ASP A 86 5.59 -7.79 -8.11
CA ASP A 86 4.30 -7.77 -7.39
C ASP A 86 3.13 -8.00 -8.37
N PRO A 87 2.35 -9.10 -8.23
CA PRO A 87 1.19 -9.33 -9.08
C PRO A 87 -0.04 -8.51 -8.67
N SER A 88 -0.09 -7.99 -7.43
CA SER A 88 -1.26 -7.27 -6.90
C SER A 88 -1.31 -5.83 -7.38
N VAL A 89 -0.19 -5.11 -7.34
CA VAL A 89 -0.06 -3.76 -7.91
C VAL A 89 1.16 -3.72 -8.84
N GLN A 90 0.90 -3.92 -10.13
CA GLN A 90 1.97 -4.09 -11.12
C GLN A 90 2.73 -2.79 -11.40
N MET A 91 4.05 -2.91 -11.51
CA MET A 91 4.96 -1.81 -11.84
C MET A 91 4.55 -1.03 -13.10
N ARG A 92 4.08 -1.71 -14.15
CA ARG A 92 3.65 -1.07 -15.40
C ARG A 92 2.42 -0.17 -15.22
N GLY A 93 1.49 -0.54 -14.34
CA GLY A 93 0.36 0.30 -13.99
C GLY A 93 0.81 1.57 -13.26
N THR A 94 1.74 1.41 -12.31
CA THR A 94 2.34 2.54 -11.59
C THR A 94 3.12 3.47 -12.52
N GLU A 95 3.95 2.93 -13.42
CA GLU A 95 4.69 3.68 -14.43
C GLU A 95 3.74 4.48 -15.33
N ALA A 96 2.67 3.87 -15.83
CA ALA A 96 1.65 4.55 -16.63
C ALA A 96 0.97 5.68 -15.85
N ALA A 97 0.62 5.47 -14.58
CA ALA A 97 0.02 6.48 -13.72
C ALA A 97 0.98 7.68 -13.52
N VAL A 98 2.26 7.43 -13.24
CA VAL A 98 3.28 8.50 -13.09
C VAL A 98 3.47 9.27 -14.39
N ASN A 99 3.57 8.59 -15.52
CA ASN A 99 3.68 9.23 -16.84
C ASN A 99 2.47 10.12 -17.14
N SER A 100 1.27 9.69 -16.76
CA SER A 100 0.03 10.46 -16.96
C SER A 100 -0.04 11.75 -16.14
N MET A 101 0.81 11.91 -15.11
CA MET A 101 0.89 13.16 -14.34
C MET A 101 1.45 14.32 -15.17
N GLY A 102 2.23 14.03 -16.22
CA GLY A 102 2.70 15.01 -17.19
C GLY A 102 3.91 15.84 -16.75
N PHE A 103 4.67 15.39 -15.74
CA PHE A 103 5.89 16.06 -15.32
C PHE A 103 7.05 15.80 -16.28
N GLY A 104 7.85 16.84 -16.55
CA GLY A 104 9.06 16.69 -17.34
C GLY A 104 10.14 15.90 -16.61
N VAL A 105 10.89 15.08 -17.35
CA VAL A 105 12.08 14.43 -16.83
C VAL A 105 13.19 15.47 -16.70
N VAL A 106 13.76 15.61 -15.50
CA VAL A 106 14.89 16.51 -15.25
C VAL A 106 16.16 15.96 -15.94
N GLY A 107 17.08 16.83 -16.36
CA GLY A 107 18.31 16.40 -17.03
C GLY A 107 19.11 15.38 -16.21
N GLY A 108 19.43 14.22 -16.79
CA GLY A 108 20.07 13.09 -16.09
C GLY A 108 19.13 12.26 -15.20
N GLY A 109 17.83 12.54 -15.25
CA GLY A 109 16.76 11.82 -14.54
C GLY A 109 16.08 10.72 -15.36
N ASP A 110 16.64 10.36 -16.52
CA ASP A 110 16.16 9.23 -17.31
C ASP A 110 16.24 7.91 -16.53
N TRP A 111 15.46 6.92 -16.98
CA TRP A 111 15.45 5.60 -16.37
C TRP A 111 16.87 5.02 -16.28
N ARG A 112 17.28 4.70 -15.06
CA ARG A 112 18.64 4.23 -14.78
C ARG A 112 18.63 3.19 -13.66
N PRO A 113 19.52 2.17 -13.72
CA PRO A 113 19.72 1.28 -12.61
C PRO A 113 20.27 2.06 -11.41
N TRP A 114 19.87 1.65 -10.21
CA TRP A 114 20.48 2.07 -8.96
C TRP A 114 21.18 0.86 -8.33
N PHE A 115 22.22 1.12 -7.55
CA PHE A 115 23.03 0.09 -6.90
C PHE A 115 22.96 0.29 -5.39
N PHE A 116 23.05 -0.80 -4.64
CA PHE A 116 23.24 -0.80 -3.20
C PHE A 116 24.53 -1.55 -2.86
N GLN A 117 25.17 -1.18 -1.76
CA GLN A 117 26.34 -1.85 -1.20
C GLN A 117 26.02 -2.33 0.21
#